data_AF-A0A9K3LBB5-F1
#
_entry.id   AF-A0A9K3LBB5-F1
#
_cell.length_a   1.000
_cell.length_b   1.000
_cell.length_c   1.000
_cell.angle_alpha   90.00
_cell.angle_beta   90.00
_cell.angle_gamma   90.00
#
_symmetry.space_group_name_H-M   'P 1'
#
loop_
_entity.id
_entity.type
_entity.pdbx_description
1 polymer ?
#
loop_
_entity_poly.entity_id
_entity_poly.type
_entity_poly.pdbx_seq_one_letter_code
_entity_poly.pdbx_strand_id
1 'polypeptide(L)'
;MRFERFPVLVFLSMACNVWIFSSFRLVESLLSSHYRTSTAKKTAKAGTIRNLSSDGHSPARRKEDEFRILYEPFDNRRQFLMKKMSLFTAAVAGGFSLTDPGNAVDSTTTAVGGVKVSKRAGGLAQKIRGGVCFKMDELQRDLMQERWDLLTPYPAQLRSYVQLFTTYTDAAFPSDLPSDYGLRVALRYEVGRFFASVERLKRAIAKQALDEAYTAYADMSLHLDRYLRVGGLYTYYDSVIDNEQFFEEYNDALVYSDPVKDPAEVRDLVVLCKGPDKGKTGIVIGLYPDTTNNCVVKLDKYRGMREIRVVPRSWAAKRLGEQEPDDVFLIPRTNHKNNGGNKA
;
A
#
# COMPACT_ATOMS: atom_id res chain seq x y z
N MET A 1 -50.73 -13.00 27.57
CA MET A 1 -49.89 -13.42 26.43
C MET A 1 -49.10 -12.21 25.94
N ARG A 2 -47.78 -12.17 26.19
CA ARG A 2 -46.88 -11.11 25.72
C ARG A 2 -46.11 -11.65 24.52
N PHE A 3 -46.24 -11.00 23.36
CA PHE A 3 -45.44 -11.29 22.17
C PHE A 3 -44.15 -10.47 22.23
N GLU A 4 -43.02 -11.16 22.33
CA GLU A 4 -41.69 -10.58 22.21
C GLU A 4 -41.40 -10.23 20.74
N ARG A 5 -40.99 -8.99 20.49
CA ARG A 5 -40.49 -8.52 19.19
C ARG A 5 -38.99 -8.80 19.09
N PHE A 6 -38.60 -9.74 18.24
CA PHE A 6 -37.20 -9.94 17.85
C PHE A 6 -36.75 -8.87 16.83
N PRO A 7 -35.50 -8.36 16.91
CA PRO A 7 -35.03 -7.29 16.04
C PRO A 7 -34.54 -7.81 14.69
N VAL A 8 -35.15 -7.28 13.62
CA VAL A 8 -34.84 -7.52 12.19
C VAL A 8 -33.47 -6.95 11.75
N LEU A 9 -32.75 -6.26 12.64
CA LEU A 9 -31.53 -5.53 12.28
C LEU A 9 -30.28 -6.39 12.02
N VAL A 10 -30.28 -7.68 12.37
CA VAL A 10 -29.11 -8.56 12.16
C VAL A 10 -29.01 -9.05 10.71
N PHE A 11 -30.12 -9.13 9.98
CA PHE A 11 -30.14 -9.71 8.62
C PHE A 11 -29.54 -8.78 7.54
N LEU A 12 -29.59 -7.46 7.69
CA LEU A 12 -29.01 -6.55 6.69
C LEU A 12 -27.46 -6.52 6.70
N SER A 13 -26.83 -6.79 7.85
CA SER A 13 -25.36 -6.78 7.96
C SER A 13 -24.70 -8.01 7.29
N MET A 14 -25.40 -9.15 7.24
CA MET A 14 -24.89 -10.34 6.56
C MET A 14 -24.97 -10.24 5.02
N ALA A 15 -25.99 -9.57 4.47
CA ALA A 15 -26.16 -9.46 3.02
C ALA A 15 -25.04 -8.65 2.34
N CYS A 16 -24.48 -7.65 3.02
CA CYS A 16 -23.39 -6.82 2.47
C CYS A 16 -22.05 -7.59 2.37
N ASN A 17 -21.78 -8.49 3.33
CA ASN A 17 -20.61 -9.36 3.28
C ASN A 17 -20.70 -10.37 2.13
N VAL A 18 -21.89 -10.92 1.85
CA VAL A 18 -22.09 -11.87 0.74
C VAL A 18 -21.80 -11.23 -0.62
N TRP A 19 -22.10 -9.94 -0.81
CA TRP A 19 -21.87 -9.25 -2.08
C TRP A 19 -20.38 -8.99 -2.36
N ILE A 20 -19.61 -8.66 -1.32
CA ILE A 20 -18.14 -8.52 -1.42
C ILE A 20 -17.49 -9.87 -1.74
N PHE A 21 -17.95 -10.96 -1.09
CA PHE A 21 -17.44 -12.32 -1.37
C PHE A 21 -17.86 -12.87 -2.74
N SER A 22 -19.06 -12.56 -3.23
CA SER A 22 -19.54 -12.97 -4.56
C SER A 22 -18.75 -12.28 -5.67
N SER A 23 -18.47 -10.98 -5.51
CA SER A 23 -17.65 -10.21 -6.44
C SER A 23 -16.21 -10.73 -6.49
N PHE A 24 -15.66 -11.17 -5.35
CA PHE A 24 -14.32 -11.73 -5.28
C PHE A 24 -14.19 -13.09 -5.98
N ARG A 25 -15.17 -13.99 -5.82
CA ARG A 25 -15.19 -15.28 -6.53
C ARG A 25 -15.36 -15.13 -8.04
N LEU A 26 -16.12 -14.14 -8.48
CA LEU A 26 -16.33 -13.89 -9.91
C LEU A 26 -15.05 -13.39 -10.59
N VAL A 27 -14.27 -12.55 -9.89
CA VAL A 27 -12.95 -12.08 -10.36
C VAL A 27 -11.92 -13.23 -10.36
N GLU A 28 -11.88 -14.09 -9.34
CA GLU A 28 -11.00 -15.29 -9.35
C GLU A 28 -11.35 -16.27 -10.48
N SER A 29 -12.64 -16.49 -10.77
CA SER A 29 -13.09 -17.35 -11.88
C SER A 29 -12.67 -16.82 -13.25
N LEU A 30 -12.76 -15.49 -13.45
CA LEU A 30 -12.36 -14.86 -14.72
C LEU A 30 -10.84 -14.89 -14.91
N LEU A 31 -10.06 -14.66 -13.85
CA LEU A 31 -8.59 -14.72 -13.91
C LEU A 31 -8.08 -16.16 -14.12
N SER A 32 -8.74 -17.16 -13.54
CA SER A 32 -8.38 -18.57 -13.74
C SER A 32 -8.69 -19.07 -15.15
N SER A 33 -9.80 -18.59 -15.75
CA SER A 33 -10.19 -18.91 -17.13
C SER A 33 -9.20 -18.37 -18.17
N HIS A 34 -8.68 -17.15 -17.97
CA HIS A 34 -7.69 -16.56 -18.87
C HIS A 34 -6.31 -17.24 -18.79
N TYR A 35 -5.90 -17.72 -17.63
CA TYR A 35 -4.62 -18.44 -17.51
C TYR A 35 -4.65 -19.83 -18.17
N ARG A 36 -5.78 -20.53 -18.16
CA ARG A 36 -5.92 -21.85 -18.81
C ARG A 36 -5.96 -21.79 -20.33
N THR A 37 -6.40 -20.67 -20.92
CA THR A 37 -6.45 -20.51 -22.39
C THR A 37 -5.11 -20.07 -22.98
N SER A 38 -4.21 -19.48 -22.18
CA SER A 38 -2.88 -19.05 -22.63
C SER A 38 -1.87 -20.21 -22.74
N THR A 39 -1.93 -21.21 -21.85
CA THR A 39 -0.99 -22.35 -21.88
C THR A 39 -1.33 -23.42 -22.92
N ALA A 40 -2.60 -23.51 -23.35
CA ALA A 40 -3.02 -24.49 -24.36
C ALA A 40 -2.58 -24.15 -25.81
N LYS A 41 -2.15 -22.92 -26.09
CA LYS A 41 -1.72 -22.51 -27.44
C LYS A 41 -0.21 -22.61 -27.71
N LYS A 42 0.60 -23.00 -26.72
CA LYS A 42 2.08 -23.00 -26.83
C LYS A 42 2.73 -24.37 -27.07
N THR A 43 1.96 -25.45 -27.21
CA THR A 43 2.48 -26.82 -27.43
C THR A 43 2.10 -27.47 -28.77
N ALA A 44 1.59 -26.71 -29.75
CA ALA A 44 1.31 -27.24 -31.08
C ALA A 44 1.87 -26.33 -32.18
N LYS A 45 3.20 -26.28 -32.34
CA LYS A 45 3.86 -25.85 -33.58
C LYS A 45 5.35 -26.18 -33.60
N ALA A 46 5.65 -27.46 -33.79
CA ALA A 46 6.92 -27.91 -34.37
C ALA A 46 6.57 -28.86 -35.52
N GLY A 47 6.78 -28.40 -36.75
CA GLY A 47 6.58 -29.25 -37.93
C GLY A 47 6.07 -28.48 -39.15
N THR A 48 6.91 -28.49 -40.19
CA THR A 48 6.56 -28.33 -41.60
C THR A 48 6.65 -26.91 -42.18
N ILE A 49 7.81 -26.68 -42.80
CA ILE A 49 8.08 -25.68 -43.83
C ILE A 49 7.31 -26.07 -45.09
N ARG A 50 6.37 -25.23 -45.53
CA ARG A 50 6.02 -25.06 -46.95
C ARG A 50 5.63 -23.61 -47.22
N ASN A 51 6.28 -23.04 -48.22
CA ASN A 51 5.93 -21.78 -48.88
C ASN A 51 4.50 -21.86 -49.44
N LEU A 52 3.74 -20.79 -49.32
CA LEU A 52 2.84 -20.27 -50.36
C LEU A 52 2.28 -18.91 -49.91
N SER A 53 2.28 -17.99 -50.88
CA SER A 53 1.70 -16.65 -50.83
C SER A 53 0.18 -16.68 -50.69
N SER A 54 -0.38 -15.68 -50.02
CA SER A 54 -1.55 -14.91 -50.49
C SER A 54 -1.99 -13.90 -49.44
N ASP A 55 -2.37 -12.74 -49.94
CA ASP A 55 -2.92 -11.59 -49.23
C ASP A 55 -4.15 -11.93 -48.40
N GLY A 56 -4.24 -11.34 -47.21
CA GLY A 56 -5.38 -11.48 -46.31
C GLY A 56 -5.44 -10.35 -45.29
N HIS A 57 -6.11 -9.26 -45.66
CA HIS A 57 -6.56 -8.20 -44.76
C HIS A 57 -7.42 -8.79 -43.63
N SER A 58 -6.98 -8.66 -42.37
CA SER A 58 -7.75 -9.12 -41.20
C SER A 58 -8.18 -7.94 -40.31
N PRO A 59 -9.49 -7.71 -40.08
CA PRO A 59 -10.00 -6.64 -39.26
C PRO A 59 -10.17 -7.13 -37.81
N ALA A 60 -9.07 -7.23 -37.06
CA ALA A 60 -9.12 -7.70 -35.67
C ALA A 60 -8.47 -6.75 -34.65
N ARG A 61 -8.15 -5.50 -35.05
CA ARG A 61 -7.37 -4.55 -34.24
C ARG A 61 -8.16 -3.35 -33.69
N ARG A 62 -9.45 -3.52 -33.41
CA ARG A 62 -10.36 -2.40 -33.03
C ARG A 62 -10.95 -2.46 -31.61
N LYS A 63 -10.55 -3.41 -30.77
CA LYS A 63 -11.11 -3.55 -29.40
C LYS A 63 -10.09 -3.46 -28.25
N GLU A 64 -8.80 -3.29 -28.54
CA GLU A 64 -7.78 -3.14 -27.49
C GLU A 64 -7.57 -1.67 -27.08
N ASP A 65 -8.03 -0.69 -27.87
CA ASP A 65 -7.88 0.73 -27.56
C ASP A 65 -8.97 1.30 -26.62
N GLU A 66 -10.11 0.62 -26.43
CA GLU A 66 -11.16 1.09 -25.52
C GLU A 66 -10.87 0.82 -24.03
N PHE A 67 -10.02 -0.16 -23.70
CA PHE A 67 -9.66 -0.45 -22.30
C PHE A 67 -8.46 0.36 -21.79
N ARG A 68 -7.78 1.10 -22.69
CA ARG A 68 -6.62 1.93 -22.35
C ARG A 68 -7.00 3.33 -21.84
N ILE A 69 -8.27 3.72 -21.94
CA ILE A 69 -8.78 5.05 -21.57
C ILE A 69 -9.10 5.18 -20.06
N LEU A 70 -9.05 4.09 -19.27
CA LEU A 70 -9.34 4.13 -17.82
C LEU A 70 -8.11 4.21 -16.90
N TYR A 71 -6.91 4.31 -17.46
CA TYR A 71 -5.68 4.54 -16.70
C TYR A 71 -4.94 5.76 -17.25
N GLU A 72 -5.55 6.93 -17.06
CA GLU A 72 -4.78 8.17 -16.93
C GLU A 72 -3.80 8.02 -15.74
N PRO A 73 -2.56 8.51 -15.84
CA PRO A 73 -1.63 8.53 -14.72
C PRO A 73 -2.29 9.21 -13.51
N PHE A 74 -2.29 8.52 -12.36
CA PHE A 74 -2.87 9.01 -11.10
C PHE A 74 -2.34 10.39 -10.68
N ASP A 75 -1.22 10.84 -11.26
CA ASP A 75 -0.64 12.16 -11.06
C ASP A 75 -1.56 13.31 -11.51
N ASN A 76 -2.34 13.17 -12.59
CA ASN A 76 -3.26 14.23 -13.05
C ASN A 76 -4.43 14.45 -12.07
N ARG A 77 -4.92 13.38 -11.42
CA ARG A 77 -6.01 13.46 -10.43
C ARG A 77 -5.54 13.97 -9.07
N ARG A 78 -4.28 13.67 -8.70
CA ARG A 78 -3.59 14.23 -7.54
C ARG A 78 -3.34 15.74 -7.72
N GLN A 79 -2.94 16.15 -8.92
CA GLN A 79 -2.86 17.57 -9.28
C GLN A 79 -4.23 18.24 -9.27
N PHE A 80 -5.31 17.58 -9.69
CA PHE A 80 -6.66 18.16 -9.61
C PHE A 80 -7.14 18.41 -8.17
N LEU A 81 -6.88 17.48 -7.24
CA LEU A 81 -7.15 17.67 -5.81
C LEU A 81 -6.27 18.79 -5.21
N MET A 82 -4.99 18.84 -5.56
CA MET A 82 -4.07 19.92 -5.14
C MET A 82 -4.46 21.28 -5.74
N LYS A 83 -4.90 21.33 -7.00
CA LYS A 83 -5.32 22.54 -7.71
C LYS A 83 -6.66 23.08 -7.17
N LYS A 84 -7.57 22.20 -6.75
CA LYS A 84 -8.79 22.60 -6.01
C LYS A 84 -8.50 23.10 -4.61
N MET A 85 -7.50 22.55 -3.91
CA MET A 85 -7.04 23.10 -2.64
C MET A 85 -6.33 24.45 -2.81
N SER A 86 -5.50 24.61 -3.84
CA SER A 86 -4.83 25.88 -4.18
C SER A 86 -5.80 27.01 -4.57
N LEU A 87 -6.86 26.71 -5.33
CA LEU A 87 -7.91 27.67 -5.69
C LEU A 87 -8.75 28.11 -4.47
N PHE A 88 -8.94 27.24 -3.47
CA PHE A 88 -9.61 27.60 -2.23
C PHE A 88 -8.75 28.52 -1.35
N THR A 89 -7.42 28.38 -1.38
CA THR A 89 -6.49 29.28 -0.67
C THR A 89 -6.42 30.67 -1.31
N ALA A 90 -6.54 30.77 -2.64
CA ALA A 90 -6.54 32.05 -3.35
C ALA A 90 -7.83 32.88 -3.12
N ALA A 91 -8.95 32.23 -2.80
CA ALA A 91 -10.23 32.92 -2.53
C ALA A 91 -10.33 33.53 -1.11
N VAL A 92 -9.40 33.21 -0.21
CA VAL A 92 -9.34 33.75 1.17
C VAL A 92 -8.33 34.92 1.29
N ALA A 93 -7.50 35.15 0.28
CA ALA A 93 -6.54 36.26 0.25
C ALA A 93 -7.15 37.62 -0.18
N GLY A 94 -8.46 37.67 -0.44
CA GLY A 94 -9.17 38.85 -0.94
C GLY A 94 -10.00 39.58 0.12
N GLY A 95 -9.37 39.97 1.23
CA GLY A 95 -9.93 41.01 2.11
C GLY A 95 -9.90 40.67 3.59
N PHE A 96 -8.90 41.20 4.30
CA PHE A 96 -9.09 41.70 5.66
C PHE A 96 -8.17 42.91 5.89
N SER A 97 -8.81 43.99 6.31
CA SER A 97 -8.26 45.31 6.55
C SER A 97 -7.33 45.33 7.76
N LEU A 98 -6.23 46.08 7.63
CA LEU A 98 -5.32 46.51 8.68
C LEU A 98 -6.05 47.21 9.83
N THR A 99 -5.88 46.75 11.08
CA THR A 99 -5.66 47.61 12.27
C THR A 99 -5.12 46.80 13.46
N ASP A 100 -4.01 47.32 14.02
CA ASP A 100 -3.45 47.26 15.38
C ASP A 100 -2.66 46.03 15.92
N PRO A 101 -1.47 46.24 16.54
CA PRO A 101 -0.68 45.18 17.17
C PRO A 101 -0.78 45.22 18.71
N GLY A 102 -1.11 44.10 19.34
CA GLY A 102 -0.97 43.98 20.79
C GLY A 102 -1.67 42.79 21.42
N ASN A 103 -1.06 41.60 21.34
CA ASN A 103 -0.85 40.69 22.48
C ASN A 103 -0.44 39.29 22.01
N ALA A 104 0.45 38.69 22.80
CA ALA A 104 1.01 37.37 22.62
C ALA A 104 0.02 36.25 23.01
N VAL A 105 0.35 35.04 22.52
CA VAL A 105 -0.14 33.72 22.93
C VAL A 105 -1.50 33.31 22.35
N ASP A 106 -1.49 32.57 21.22
CA ASP A 106 -1.83 31.13 21.26
C ASP A 106 -1.51 30.42 19.93
N SER A 107 -1.04 29.18 20.04
CA SER A 107 -0.60 28.34 18.93
C SER A 107 -1.78 27.89 18.07
N THR A 108 -2.12 28.69 17.06
CA THR A 108 -3.13 28.32 16.06
C THR A 108 -2.45 27.63 14.89
N THR A 109 -2.53 26.31 14.88
CA THR A 109 -2.17 25.46 13.74
C THR A 109 -2.97 25.92 12.53
N THR A 110 -2.28 26.46 11.52
CA THR A 110 -2.90 26.90 10.27
C THR A 110 -3.35 25.66 9.49
N ALA A 111 -4.64 25.32 9.66
CA ALA A 111 -5.28 24.22 8.96
C ALA A 111 -5.45 24.56 7.48
N VAL A 112 -4.55 24.05 6.64
CA VAL A 112 -4.85 23.80 5.22
C VAL A 112 -6.12 22.95 5.18
N GLY A 113 -7.14 23.37 4.43
CA GLY A 113 -8.53 22.86 4.43
C GLY A 113 -8.68 21.34 4.52
N GLY A 114 -8.51 20.82 5.73
CA GLY A 114 -8.56 19.41 6.05
C GLY A 114 -10.01 18.97 6.09
N VAL A 115 -10.30 17.87 5.39
CA VAL A 115 -11.55 17.13 5.54
C VAL A 115 -11.84 16.99 7.04
N LYS A 116 -12.97 17.57 7.52
CA LYS A 116 -13.35 17.50 8.93
C LYS A 116 -13.75 16.06 9.26
N VAL A 117 -12.78 15.26 9.67
CA VAL A 117 -12.99 13.89 10.11
C VAL A 117 -13.77 13.91 11.43
N SER A 118 -14.88 13.16 11.51
CA SER A 118 -15.69 13.09 12.73
C SER A 118 -14.87 12.56 13.93
N LYS A 119 -15.15 13.02 15.16
CA LYS A 119 -14.46 12.56 16.38
C LYS A 119 -14.44 11.02 16.54
N ARG A 120 -15.49 10.33 16.04
CA ARG A 120 -15.56 8.86 16.01
C ARG A 120 -14.57 8.24 15.01
N ALA A 121 -14.36 8.88 13.87
CA ALA A 121 -13.39 8.43 12.87
C ALA A 121 -11.94 8.60 13.33
N GLY A 122 -11.64 9.53 14.25
CA GLY A 122 -10.32 9.66 14.88
C GLY A 122 -9.85 8.39 15.61
N GLY A 123 -10.76 7.72 16.34
CA GLY A 123 -10.47 6.45 17.00
C GLY A 123 -10.21 5.30 16.00
N LEU A 124 -10.94 5.29 14.88
CA LEU A 124 -10.75 4.29 13.81
C LEU A 124 -9.41 4.52 13.08
N ALA A 125 -9.08 5.77 12.77
CA ALA A 125 -7.79 6.14 12.19
C ALA A 125 -6.63 5.67 13.07
N GLN A 126 -6.72 5.90 14.38
CA GLN A 126 -5.69 5.46 15.32
C GLN A 126 -5.58 3.93 15.41
N LYS A 127 -6.71 3.20 15.31
CA LYS A 127 -6.68 1.73 15.25
C LYS A 127 -6.03 1.21 13.97
N ILE A 128 -6.21 1.88 12.83
CA ILE A 128 -5.54 1.50 11.59
C ILE A 128 -4.04 1.78 11.71
N ARG A 129 -3.65 3.01 12.06
CA ARG A 129 -2.24 3.41 12.16
C ARG A 129 -1.48 2.67 13.26
N GLY A 130 -2.07 2.56 14.44
CA GLY A 130 -1.43 1.93 15.59
C GLY A 130 -1.60 0.42 15.60
N GLY A 131 -2.75 -0.11 15.19
CA GLY A 131 -3.03 -1.54 15.26
C GLY A 131 -2.53 -2.30 14.02
N VAL A 132 -2.97 -1.88 12.83
CA VAL A 132 -2.62 -2.60 11.59
C VAL A 132 -1.16 -2.42 11.24
N CYS A 133 -0.62 -1.19 11.30
CA CYS A 133 0.81 -0.99 10.99
C CYS A 133 1.72 -1.69 12.00
N PHE A 134 1.37 -1.72 13.28
CA PHE A 134 2.12 -2.49 14.27
C PHE A 134 2.11 -3.98 13.95
N LYS A 135 0.94 -4.54 13.60
CA LYS A 135 0.84 -5.95 13.17
C LYS A 135 1.65 -6.25 11.91
N MET A 136 1.72 -5.31 10.97
CA MET A 136 2.57 -5.42 9.79
C MET A 136 4.06 -5.38 10.15
N ASP A 137 4.47 -4.53 11.09
CA ASP A 137 5.85 -4.47 11.59
C ASP A 137 6.23 -5.78 12.31
N GLU A 138 5.36 -6.33 13.17
CA GLU A 138 5.59 -7.65 13.80
C GLU A 138 5.73 -8.77 12.75
N LEU A 139 4.83 -8.78 11.75
CA LEU A 139 4.89 -9.73 10.64
C LEU A 139 6.21 -9.60 9.87
N GLN A 140 6.68 -8.39 9.59
CA GLN A 140 7.96 -8.17 8.91
C GLN A 140 9.12 -8.77 9.70
N ARG A 141 9.20 -8.47 11.00
CA ARG A 141 10.25 -8.97 11.87
C ARG A 141 10.28 -10.50 11.84
N ASP A 142 9.14 -11.14 12.05
CA ASP A 142 9.04 -12.58 12.15
C ASP A 142 9.30 -13.26 10.79
N LEU A 143 8.90 -12.62 9.68
CA LEU A 143 9.16 -13.09 8.31
C LEU A 143 10.64 -12.94 7.92
N MET A 144 11.29 -11.84 8.28
CA MET A 144 12.72 -11.62 8.05
C MET A 144 13.60 -12.52 8.92
N GLN A 145 13.07 -13.06 10.01
CA GLN A 145 13.72 -14.06 10.87
C GLN A 145 13.32 -15.49 10.53
N GLU A 146 12.54 -15.71 9.45
CA GLU A 146 12.10 -17.02 8.99
C GLU A 146 11.38 -17.86 10.05
N ARG A 147 10.65 -17.20 10.95
CA ARG A 147 9.93 -17.84 12.04
C ARG A 147 8.55 -18.35 11.61
N TRP A 148 8.54 -19.39 10.78
CA TRP A 148 7.33 -19.97 10.20
C TRP A 148 6.25 -20.36 11.22
N ASP A 149 6.68 -20.76 12.42
CA ASP A 149 5.79 -21.07 13.57
C ASP A 149 4.90 -19.87 13.93
N LEU A 150 5.46 -18.66 13.90
CA LEU A 150 4.73 -17.43 14.21
C LEU A 150 3.96 -16.87 13.04
N LEU A 151 4.30 -17.22 11.80
CA LEU A 151 3.67 -16.64 10.62
C LEU A 151 2.22 -17.12 10.42
N THR A 152 1.92 -18.36 10.82
CA THR A 152 0.63 -19.04 10.65
C THR A 152 -0.60 -18.24 11.13
N PRO A 153 -0.60 -17.61 12.32
CA PRO A 153 -1.76 -16.84 12.80
C PRO A 153 -1.99 -15.48 12.09
N TYR A 154 -0.98 -14.87 11.46
CA TYR A 154 -1.10 -13.50 10.93
C TYR A 154 -2.21 -13.32 9.89
N PRO A 155 -2.41 -14.20 8.90
CA PRO A 155 -3.49 -14.02 7.93
C PRO A 155 -4.88 -13.92 8.57
N ALA A 156 -5.15 -14.72 9.61
CA ALA A 156 -6.42 -14.65 10.34
C ALA A 156 -6.54 -13.36 11.16
N GLN A 157 -5.47 -12.95 11.85
CA GLN A 157 -5.43 -11.69 12.60
C GLN A 157 -5.65 -10.48 11.67
N LEU A 158 -4.97 -10.44 10.53
CA LEU A 158 -5.06 -9.34 9.57
C LEU A 158 -6.46 -9.24 8.97
N ARG A 159 -7.07 -10.37 8.60
CA ARG A 159 -8.46 -10.41 8.11
C ARG A 159 -9.48 -9.85 9.09
N SER A 160 -9.22 -9.91 10.40
CA SER A 160 -10.13 -9.32 11.39
C SER A 160 -10.29 -7.79 11.23
N TYR A 161 -9.36 -7.11 10.54
CA TYR A 161 -9.41 -5.68 10.29
C TYR A 161 -10.25 -5.27 9.07
N VAL A 162 -10.84 -6.18 8.30
CA VAL A 162 -11.68 -5.84 7.12
C VAL A 162 -12.79 -4.86 7.49
N GLN A 163 -13.50 -5.12 8.60
CA GLN A 163 -14.58 -4.27 9.06
C GLN A 163 -14.06 -2.89 9.51
N LEU A 164 -12.85 -2.82 10.06
CA LEU A 164 -12.23 -1.57 10.48
C LEU A 164 -11.98 -0.64 9.28
N PHE A 165 -11.42 -1.17 8.19
CA PHE A 165 -11.19 -0.42 6.95
C PHE A 165 -12.49 0.08 6.32
N THR A 166 -13.50 -0.80 6.24
CA THR A 166 -14.82 -0.46 5.66
C THR A 166 -15.49 0.64 6.47
N THR A 167 -15.56 0.47 7.79
CA THR A 167 -16.21 1.45 8.69
C THR A 167 -15.48 2.80 8.66
N TYR A 168 -14.15 2.79 8.60
CA TYR A 168 -13.38 4.04 8.47
C TYR A 168 -13.68 4.74 7.14
N THR A 169 -13.64 4.00 6.02
CA THR A 169 -13.86 4.56 4.68
C THR A 169 -15.23 5.22 4.58
N ASP A 170 -16.27 4.56 5.09
CA ASP A 170 -17.64 5.09 5.06
C ASP A 170 -17.81 6.29 6.00
N ALA A 171 -17.14 6.29 7.16
CA ALA A 171 -17.21 7.39 8.12
C ALA A 171 -16.37 8.61 7.72
N ALA A 172 -15.26 8.41 7.01
CA ALA A 172 -14.37 9.48 6.56
C ALA A 172 -14.93 10.22 5.35
N PHE A 173 -15.66 9.51 4.49
CA PHE A 173 -16.26 10.04 3.26
C PHE A 173 -17.76 9.72 3.22
N PRO A 174 -18.59 10.36 4.06
CA PRO A 174 -20.00 10.01 4.20
C PRO A 174 -20.90 10.57 3.09
N SER A 175 -20.42 11.55 2.30
CA SER A 175 -21.29 12.25 1.34
C SER A 175 -21.47 11.48 0.03
N ASP A 176 -22.57 11.75 -0.67
CA ASP A 176 -22.82 11.23 -2.03
C ASP A 176 -22.22 12.12 -3.12
N LEU A 177 -21.35 13.05 -2.75
CA LEU A 177 -20.63 13.86 -3.73
C LEU A 177 -19.77 12.93 -4.61
N PRO A 178 -19.68 13.19 -5.94
CA PRO A 178 -18.89 12.36 -6.84
C PRO A 178 -17.42 12.18 -6.42
N SER A 179 -16.84 13.18 -5.74
CA SER A 179 -15.49 13.12 -5.17
C SER A 179 -15.37 12.06 -4.08
N ASP A 180 -16.29 12.06 -3.12
CA ASP A 180 -16.29 11.14 -1.99
C ASP A 180 -16.59 9.72 -2.46
N TYR A 181 -17.55 9.57 -3.39
CA TYR A 181 -17.81 8.29 -4.03
C TYR A 181 -16.55 7.72 -4.71
N GLY A 182 -15.85 8.53 -5.51
CA GLY A 182 -14.61 8.12 -6.16
C GLY A 182 -13.51 7.71 -5.17
N LEU A 183 -13.36 8.45 -4.07
CA LEU A 183 -12.41 8.12 -3.00
C LEU A 183 -12.76 6.82 -2.28
N ARG A 184 -14.03 6.59 -1.95
CA ARG A 184 -14.48 5.32 -1.35
C ARG A 184 -14.16 4.13 -2.25
N VAL A 185 -14.39 4.26 -3.56
CA VAL A 185 -14.08 3.21 -4.55
C VAL A 185 -12.57 2.94 -4.59
N ALA A 186 -11.75 3.99 -4.67
CA ALA A 186 -10.30 3.85 -4.68
C ALA A 186 -9.76 3.20 -3.39
N LEU A 187 -10.26 3.61 -2.22
CA LEU A 187 -9.87 3.05 -0.93
C LEU A 187 -10.26 1.58 -0.81
N ARG A 188 -11.48 1.22 -1.22
CA ARG A 188 -11.92 -0.19 -1.23
C ARG A 188 -11.11 -1.04 -2.19
N TYR A 189 -10.67 -0.47 -3.31
CA TYR A 189 -9.77 -1.15 -4.24
C TYR A 189 -8.42 -1.48 -3.58
N GLU A 190 -7.79 -0.50 -2.91
CA GLU A 190 -6.52 -0.73 -2.19
C GLU A 190 -6.69 -1.76 -1.05
N VAL A 191 -7.80 -1.70 -0.31
CA VAL A 191 -8.14 -2.69 0.73
C VAL A 191 -8.31 -4.09 0.13
N GLY A 192 -9.02 -4.21 -0.99
CA GLY A 192 -9.20 -5.49 -1.69
C GLY A 192 -7.88 -6.09 -2.14
N ARG A 193 -6.97 -5.25 -2.66
CA ARG A 193 -5.61 -5.65 -3.05
C ARG A 193 -4.76 -6.08 -1.86
N PHE A 194 -4.81 -5.34 -0.76
CA PHE A 194 -4.16 -5.71 0.50
C PHE A 194 -4.57 -7.12 0.96
N PHE A 195 -5.88 -7.39 1.02
CA PHE A 195 -6.38 -8.71 1.47
C PHE A 195 -6.18 -9.82 0.44
N ALA A 196 -6.14 -9.52 -0.86
CA ALA A 196 -5.70 -10.48 -1.86
C ALA A 196 -4.26 -10.94 -1.59
N SER A 197 -3.37 -10.02 -1.19
CA SER A 197 -2.00 -10.33 -0.84
C SER A 197 -1.87 -11.06 0.50
N VAL A 198 -2.76 -10.82 1.47
CA VAL A 198 -2.88 -11.65 2.69
C VAL A 198 -3.16 -13.13 2.35
N GLU A 199 -4.00 -13.40 1.34
CA GLU A 199 -4.24 -14.77 0.89
C GLU A 199 -3.04 -15.39 0.19
N ARG A 200 -2.29 -14.60 -0.58
CA ARG A 200 -1.02 -15.06 -1.18
C ARG A 200 -0.02 -15.41 -0.09
N LEU A 201 0.12 -14.56 0.93
CA LEU A 201 0.98 -14.81 2.09
C LEU A 201 0.59 -16.11 2.79
N LYS A 202 -0.71 -16.33 3.03
CA LYS A 202 -1.20 -17.60 3.62
C LYS A 202 -0.76 -18.82 2.82
N ARG A 203 -0.87 -18.77 1.49
CA ARG A 203 -0.44 -19.86 0.59
C ARG A 203 1.08 -20.04 0.62
N ALA A 204 1.84 -18.95 0.63
CA ALA A 204 3.30 -18.97 0.71
C ALA A 204 3.79 -19.57 2.04
N ILE A 205 3.18 -19.21 3.17
CA ILE A 205 3.47 -19.77 4.50
C ILE A 205 3.21 -21.28 4.52
N ALA A 206 2.09 -21.74 3.97
CA ALA A 206 1.76 -23.16 3.93
C ALA A 206 2.78 -23.99 3.12
N LYS A 207 3.40 -23.38 2.11
CA LYS A 207 4.47 -24.00 1.32
C LYS A 207 5.88 -23.75 1.88
N GLN A 208 6.01 -22.87 2.88
CA GLN A 208 7.27 -22.30 3.34
C GLN A 208 8.12 -21.69 2.19
N ALA A 209 7.44 -21.06 1.22
CA ALA A 209 8.09 -20.42 0.07
C ALA A 209 8.49 -18.98 0.44
N LEU A 210 9.76 -18.79 0.82
CA LEU A 210 10.28 -17.52 1.35
C LEU A 210 10.13 -16.35 0.36
N ASP A 211 10.50 -16.56 -0.91
CA ASP A 211 10.39 -15.52 -1.94
C ASP A 211 8.92 -15.13 -2.19
N GLU A 212 8.02 -16.11 -2.30
CA GLU A 212 6.57 -15.85 -2.42
C GLU A 212 6.04 -15.05 -1.22
N ALA A 213 6.53 -15.35 -0.02
CA ALA A 213 6.13 -14.66 1.20
C ALA A 213 6.64 -13.21 1.23
N TYR A 214 7.87 -12.95 0.77
CA TYR A 214 8.40 -11.59 0.63
C TYR A 214 7.62 -10.76 -0.38
N THR A 215 7.37 -11.29 -1.57
CA THR A 215 6.57 -10.58 -2.56
C THR A 215 5.15 -10.29 -2.04
N ALA A 216 4.52 -11.25 -1.36
CA ALA A 216 3.20 -11.04 -0.76
C ALA A 216 3.21 -9.97 0.34
N TYR A 217 4.22 -9.98 1.22
CA TYR A 217 4.38 -8.95 2.26
C TYR A 217 4.66 -7.56 1.67
N ALA A 218 5.48 -7.48 0.62
CA ALA A 218 5.75 -6.24 -0.09
C ALA A 218 4.49 -5.65 -0.73
N ASP A 219 3.68 -6.48 -1.39
CA ASP A 219 2.38 -6.08 -1.95
C ASP A 219 1.42 -5.57 -0.86
N MET A 220 1.35 -6.27 0.28
CA MET A 220 0.54 -5.84 1.42
C MET A 220 1.00 -4.48 1.93
N SER A 221 2.30 -4.30 2.15
CA SER A 221 2.88 -3.05 2.64
C SER A 221 2.59 -1.88 1.70
N LEU A 222 2.76 -2.10 0.38
CA LEU A 222 2.50 -1.10 -0.65
C LEU A 222 1.03 -0.66 -0.67
N HIS A 223 0.09 -1.61 -0.68
CA HIS A 223 -1.34 -1.31 -0.72
C HIS A 223 -1.83 -0.67 0.58
N LEU A 224 -1.27 -1.04 1.74
CA LEU A 224 -1.53 -0.37 2.99
C LEU A 224 -1.04 1.08 2.97
N ASP A 225 0.20 1.33 2.56
CA ASP A 225 0.75 2.70 2.46
C ASP A 225 -0.08 3.59 1.52
N ARG A 226 -0.48 3.09 0.36
CA ARG A 226 -1.39 3.81 -0.55
C ARG A 226 -2.73 4.12 0.09
N TYR A 227 -3.32 3.16 0.81
CA TYR A 227 -4.55 3.39 1.56
C TYR A 227 -4.37 4.47 2.63
N LEU A 228 -3.27 4.45 3.39
CA LEU A 228 -2.98 5.45 4.43
C LEU A 228 -2.85 6.86 3.83
N ARG A 229 -2.21 6.99 2.67
CA ARG A 229 -2.12 8.26 1.94
C ARG A 229 -3.48 8.73 1.44
N VAL A 230 -4.16 7.92 0.64
CA VAL A 230 -5.45 8.33 0.02
C VAL A 230 -6.51 8.57 1.08
N GLY A 231 -6.46 7.83 2.19
CA GLY A 231 -7.40 7.97 3.31
C GLY A 231 -7.14 9.19 4.19
N GLY A 232 -6.04 9.93 3.99
CA GLY A 232 -5.69 11.06 4.85
C GLY A 232 -5.31 10.62 6.27
N LEU A 233 -4.72 9.43 6.41
CA LEU A 233 -4.25 8.90 7.69
C LEU A 233 -2.84 9.39 8.04
N TYR A 234 -2.09 9.90 7.07
CA TYR A 234 -0.83 10.58 7.31
C TYR A 234 -1.04 11.99 7.85
N THR A 235 -0.32 12.32 8.93
CA THR A 235 -0.39 13.62 9.58
C THR A 235 0.34 14.70 8.78
N TYR A 236 1.35 14.30 8.01
CA TYR A 236 2.14 15.20 7.19
C TYR A 236 2.12 14.69 5.75
N TYR A 237 1.77 15.56 4.81
CA TYR A 237 2.10 15.31 3.42
C TYR A 237 3.44 15.97 3.17
N ASP A 238 4.44 15.16 2.86
CA ASP A 238 5.58 15.70 2.17
C ASP A 238 5.11 16.00 0.75
N SER A 239 5.02 17.28 0.39
CA SER A 239 4.99 17.66 -1.01
C SER A 239 6.21 17.01 -1.64
N VAL A 240 6.04 16.26 -2.73
CA VAL A 240 7.15 15.54 -3.36
C VAL A 240 8.21 16.58 -3.74
N ILE A 241 9.23 16.72 -2.89
CA ILE A 241 10.43 17.49 -3.18
C ILE A 241 11.33 16.50 -3.90
N ASP A 242 11.68 16.83 -5.13
CA ASP A 242 12.67 16.08 -5.88
C ASP A 242 14.03 16.28 -5.19
N ASN A 243 14.46 15.27 -4.43
CA ASN A 243 15.71 15.33 -3.71
C ASN A 243 16.91 15.24 -4.67
N GLU A 244 16.72 14.78 -5.90
CA GLU A 244 17.82 14.56 -6.84
C GLU A 244 18.63 15.84 -7.07
N GLN A 245 17.93 16.97 -7.24
CA GLN A 245 18.52 18.30 -7.43
C GLN A 245 19.37 18.75 -6.24
N PHE A 246 18.96 18.42 -5.01
CA PHE A 246 19.72 18.80 -3.81
C PHE A 246 20.99 17.95 -3.65
N PHE A 247 21.03 16.77 -4.25
CA PHE A 247 22.18 15.85 -4.18
C PHE A 247 23.01 15.83 -5.46
N GLU A 248 22.84 16.79 -6.38
CA GLU A 248 23.71 16.91 -7.56
C GLU A 248 25.16 17.24 -7.17
N GLU A 249 25.33 18.12 -6.18
CA GLU A 249 26.66 18.59 -5.71
C GLU A 249 27.29 17.67 -4.63
N TYR A 250 26.51 16.77 -4.02
CA TYR A 250 26.93 15.97 -2.85
C TYR A 250 26.95 14.46 -3.11
N ASN A 251 27.31 14.03 -4.32
CA ASN A 251 27.39 12.60 -4.65
C ASN A 251 28.36 11.83 -3.73
N ASP A 252 29.43 12.48 -3.29
CA ASP A 252 30.46 11.87 -2.45
C ASP A 252 30.02 11.70 -0.98
N ALA A 253 28.93 12.36 -0.56
CA ALA A 253 28.42 12.25 0.81
C ALA A 253 27.68 10.91 1.07
N LEU A 254 27.26 10.22 0.01
CA LEU A 254 26.50 8.97 0.11
C LEU A 254 27.45 7.77 -0.01
N VAL A 255 27.60 7.01 1.07
CA VAL A 255 28.49 5.84 1.12
C VAL A 255 27.68 4.55 0.89
N TYR A 256 27.81 3.94 -0.29
CA TYR A 256 27.06 2.74 -0.70
C TYR A 256 27.86 1.85 -1.66
N SER A 257 27.44 0.58 -1.79
CA SER A 257 28.03 -0.36 -2.76
C SER A 257 27.45 -0.16 -4.16
N ASP A 258 28.24 -0.42 -5.20
CA ASP A 258 27.77 -0.31 -6.59
C ASP A 258 26.59 -1.27 -6.84
N PRO A 259 25.37 -0.78 -7.12
CA PRO A 259 24.17 -1.61 -7.23
C PRO A 259 24.19 -2.56 -8.43
N VAL A 260 25.10 -2.38 -9.39
CA VAL A 260 25.28 -3.30 -10.51
C VAL A 260 26.16 -4.49 -10.11
N LYS A 261 27.20 -4.24 -9.33
CA LYS A 261 28.16 -5.28 -8.90
C LYS A 261 27.66 -6.06 -7.69
N ASP A 262 27.01 -5.37 -6.78
CA ASP A 262 26.48 -5.91 -5.51
C ASP A 262 25.03 -5.45 -5.33
N PRO A 263 24.09 -6.04 -6.09
CA PRO A 263 22.70 -5.60 -6.07
C PRO A 263 22.04 -5.89 -4.72
N ALA A 264 21.23 -4.96 -4.23
CA ALA A 264 20.50 -5.14 -2.99
C ALA A 264 19.58 -6.38 -3.02
N GLU A 265 19.54 -7.10 -1.90
CA GLU A 265 18.69 -8.25 -1.64
C GLU A 265 17.65 -7.93 -0.55
N VAL A 266 16.65 -8.80 -0.39
CA VAL A 266 15.67 -8.61 0.69
C VAL A 266 16.38 -8.66 2.04
N ARG A 267 16.00 -7.76 2.96
CA ARG A 267 16.61 -7.50 4.28
C ARG A 267 17.81 -6.54 4.27
N ASP A 268 18.38 -6.23 3.11
CA ASP A 268 19.47 -5.27 3.05
C ASP A 268 18.97 -3.85 3.37
N LEU A 269 19.76 -3.14 4.17
CA LEU A 269 19.61 -1.71 4.33
C LEU A 269 20.20 -1.01 3.11
N VAL A 270 19.43 -0.09 2.55
CA VAL A 270 19.72 0.56 1.28
C VAL A 270 19.65 2.06 1.39
N VAL A 271 20.34 2.73 0.48
CA VAL A 271 20.17 4.13 0.15
C VAL A 271 19.73 4.24 -1.30
N LEU A 272 18.76 5.10 -1.58
CA LEU A 272 18.36 5.40 -2.94
C LEU A 272 19.41 6.30 -3.57
N CYS A 273 20.15 5.80 -4.56
CA CYS A 273 21.24 6.53 -5.20
C CYS A 273 20.79 7.37 -6.41
N LYS A 274 19.55 7.19 -6.88
CA LYS A 274 18.97 7.87 -8.05
C LYS A 274 17.48 8.18 -7.87
N GLY A 275 16.98 9.12 -8.68
CA GLY A 275 15.56 9.47 -8.75
C GLY A 275 15.10 10.42 -7.65
N PRO A 276 13.78 10.70 -7.55
CA PRO A 276 13.25 11.79 -6.73
C PRO A 276 13.44 11.61 -5.22
N ASP A 277 13.69 10.37 -4.79
CA ASP A 277 13.92 10.02 -3.39
C ASP A 277 15.42 9.79 -3.10
N LYS A 278 16.33 10.30 -3.94
CA LYS A 278 17.79 10.17 -3.76
C LYS A 278 18.22 10.62 -2.36
N GLY A 279 19.15 9.86 -1.77
CA GLY A 279 19.67 10.05 -0.43
C GLY A 279 18.78 9.50 0.70
N LYS A 280 17.52 9.13 0.42
CA LYS A 280 16.68 8.47 1.43
C LYS A 280 17.15 7.04 1.69
N THR A 281 17.10 6.64 2.95
CA THR A 281 17.49 5.31 3.43
C THR A 281 16.26 4.45 3.73
N GLY A 282 16.45 3.14 3.75
CA GLY A 282 15.40 2.19 4.08
C GLY A 282 15.87 0.75 4.02
N ILE A 283 14.91 -0.18 3.97
CA ILE A 283 15.14 -1.62 3.87
C ILE A 283 14.41 -2.21 2.67
N VAL A 284 15.06 -3.12 1.94
CA VAL A 284 14.39 -3.88 0.88
C VAL A 284 13.49 -4.94 1.51
N ILE A 285 12.18 -4.85 1.25
CA ILE A 285 11.18 -5.76 1.80
C ILE A 285 10.68 -6.81 0.78
N GLY A 286 11.01 -6.63 -0.50
CA GLY A 286 10.68 -7.59 -1.53
C GLY A 286 11.31 -7.24 -2.88
N LEU A 287 11.55 -8.27 -3.69
CA LEU A 287 11.98 -8.16 -5.07
C LEU A 287 10.85 -8.69 -5.95
N TYR A 288 10.50 -7.97 -7.02
CA TYR A 288 9.56 -8.48 -7.99
C TYR A 288 10.31 -9.35 -9.00
N PRO A 289 9.88 -10.61 -9.22
CA PRO A 289 10.57 -11.54 -10.12
C PRO A 289 10.30 -11.25 -11.60
N ASP A 290 9.58 -10.16 -11.90
CA ASP A 290 9.17 -9.81 -13.26
C ASP A 290 10.31 -9.15 -14.05
N THR A 291 10.09 -8.99 -15.35
CA THR A 291 11.07 -8.39 -16.28
C THR A 291 11.41 -6.95 -15.95
N THR A 292 10.67 -6.29 -15.05
CA THR A 292 10.89 -4.90 -14.69
C THR A 292 12.07 -4.72 -13.75
N ASN A 293 12.57 -5.78 -13.12
CA ASN A 293 13.68 -5.75 -12.15
C ASN A 293 13.48 -4.66 -11.10
N ASN A 294 12.25 -4.57 -10.59
CA ASN A 294 11.87 -3.61 -9.56
C ASN A 294 12.02 -4.24 -8.18
N CYS A 295 12.37 -3.40 -7.20
CA CYS A 295 12.40 -3.75 -5.80
C CYS A 295 11.43 -2.86 -5.02
N VAL A 296 10.97 -3.37 -3.88
CA VAL A 296 10.10 -2.66 -2.96
C VAL A 296 10.93 -2.29 -1.73
N VAL A 297 11.07 -0.98 -1.52
CA VAL A 297 11.84 -0.41 -0.41
C VAL A 297 10.88 0.21 0.59
N LYS A 298 11.03 -0.17 1.86
CA LYS A 298 10.39 0.49 2.99
C LYS A 298 11.35 1.54 3.51
N LEU A 299 11.03 2.81 3.29
CA LEU A 299 11.87 3.92 3.72
C LEU A 299 11.82 4.08 5.24
N ASP A 300 12.90 4.63 5.78
CA ASP A 300 13.00 4.95 7.20
C ASP A 300 11.91 5.94 7.63
N LYS A 301 11.57 5.90 8.92
CA LYS A 301 10.50 6.76 9.44
C LYS A 301 10.88 8.23 9.30
N TYR A 302 10.03 8.98 8.63
CA TYR A 302 10.08 10.43 8.64
C TYR A 302 8.82 10.98 9.30
N ARG A 303 8.99 11.73 10.41
CA ARG A 303 7.89 12.31 11.20
C ARG A 303 6.79 11.30 11.55
N GLY A 304 7.19 10.08 11.91
CA GLY A 304 6.29 8.99 12.29
C GLY A 304 5.59 8.27 11.14
N MET A 305 5.96 8.56 9.88
CA MET A 305 5.40 7.90 8.69
C MET A 305 6.46 7.01 8.06
N ARG A 306 6.05 5.83 7.59
CA ARG A 306 6.88 4.96 6.76
C ARG A 306 6.28 4.88 5.38
N GLU A 307 7.05 5.30 4.39
CA GLU A 307 6.67 5.29 3.00
C GLU A 307 7.18 4.00 2.33
N ILE A 308 6.34 3.38 1.50
CA ILE A 308 6.73 2.26 0.66
C ILE A 308 6.92 2.76 -0.76
N ARG A 309 8.09 2.47 -1.34
CA ARG A 309 8.42 2.80 -2.73
C ARG A 309 8.67 1.55 -3.54
N VAL A 310 8.22 1.58 -4.79
CA VAL A 310 8.64 0.63 -5.80
C VAL A 310 9.62 1.37 -6.70
N VAL A 311 10.86 0.90 -6.74
CA VAL A 311 11.94 1.54 -7.50
C VAL A 311 12.68 0.48 -8.34
N PRO A 312 13.26 0.87 -9.48
CA PRO A 312 14.19 0.01 -10.20
C PRO A 312 15.30 -0.48 -9.27
N ARG A 313 15.69 -1.76 -9.36
CA ARG A 313 16.71 -2.34 -8.49
C ARG A 313 18.05 -1.61 -8.56
N SER A 314 18.37 -1.04 -9.72
CA SER A 314 19.57 -0.21 -9.93
C SER A 314 19.57 1.12 -9.15
N TRP A 315 18.45 1.53 -8.54
CA TRP A 315 18.36 2.74 -7.71
C TRP A 315 18.61 2.45 -6.23
N ALA A 316 18.41 1.21 -5.78
CA ALA A 316 18.60 0.82 -4.40
C ALA A 316 19.99 0.19 -4.22
N ALA A 317 20.93 0.99 -3.71
CA ALA A 317 22.29 0.55 -3.42
C ALA A 317 22.40 0.11 -1.95
N LYS A 318 23.15 -0.97 -1.66
CA LYS A 318 23.36 -1.39 -0.27
C LYS A 318 24.16 -0.32 0.45
N ARG A 319 23.70 0.06 1.64
CA ARG A 319 24.39 1.03 2.47
C ARG A 319 25.68 0.40 3.00
N LEU A 320 26.77 1.17 3.05
CA LEU A 320 28.04 0.74 3.65
C LEU A 320 28.28 1.51 4.97
N GLY A 321 29.01 0.89 5.90
CA GLY A 321 29.34 1.49 7.21
C GLY A 321 28.48 0.98 8.38
N GLU A 322 28.68 1.58 9.55
CA GLU A 322 27.91 1.24 10.76
C GLU A 322 26.44 1.61 10.59
N GLN A 323 25.55 0.67 10.92
CA GLN A 323 24.12 0.77 10.64
C GLN A 323 23.33 0.43 11.89
N GLU A 324 22.42 1.33 12.25
CA GLU A 324 21.37 1.01 13.20
C GLU A 324 20.38 0.05 12.53
N PRO A 325 19.98 -1.04 13.20
CA PRO A 325 18.94 -1.92 12.67
C PRO A 325 17.61 -1.17 12.56
N ASP A 326 16.77 -1.54 11.59
CA ASP A 326 15.40 -0.98 11.48
C ASP A 326 14.65 -1.18 12.81
N ASP A 327 13.89 -0.16 13.24
CA ASP A 327 12.97 -0.17 14.38
C ASP A 327 12.16 -1.47 14.53
N VAL A 328 11.79 -2.09 13.41
CA VAL A 328 11.04 -3.36 13.35
C VAL A 328 11.76 -4.46 14.15
N PHE A 329 13.08 -4.49 14.10
CA PHE A 329 13.89 -5.47 14.82
C PHE A 329 14.06 -5.15 16.30
N LEU A 330 13.78 -3.90 16.70
CA LEU A 330 13.81 -3.46 18.09
C LEU A 330 12.50 -3.73 18.85
N ILE A 331 11.43 -4.16 18.17
CA ILE A 331 10.13 -4.41 18.80
C ILE A 331 10.29 -5.54 19.84
N PRO A 332 10.05 -5.26 21.14
CA PRO A 332 10.17 -6.25 22.19
C PRO A 332 9.26 -7.44 21.93
N ARG A 333 9.79 -8.64 22.16
CA ARG A 333 8.95 -9.84 22.20
C ARG A 333 8.24 -9.83 23.54
N THR A 334 6.91 -9.79 23.53
CA THR A 334 6.14 -10.17 24.70
C THR A 334 6.42 -11.65 24.93
N ASN A 335 7.40 -11.95 25.79
CA ASN A 335 7.59 -13.29 26.29
C ASN A 335 6.28 -13.65 26.97
N HIS A 336 5.46 -14.46 26.29
CA HIS A 336 4.40 -15.22 26.94
C HIS A 336 5.12 -16.11 27.94
N LYS A 337 5.38 -15.57 29.13
CA LYS A 337 5.74 -16.38 30.29
C LYS A 337 4.55 -17.30 30.43
N ASN A 338 4.72 -18.53 29.98
CA ASN A 338 3.84 -19.62 30.32
C ASN A 338 3.88 -19.67 31.84
N ASN A 339 2.91 -19.03 32.49
CA ASN A 339 2.58 -19.22 33.89
C ASN A 339 1.96 -20.63 34.02
N GLY A 340 2.70 -21.65 33.57
CA GLY A 340 2.58 -23.01 34.06
C GLY A 340 3.12 -23.02 35.48
N GLY A 341 2.42 -22.32 36.38
CA GLY A 341 2.53 -22.57 37.79
C GLY A 341 2.06 -24.00 38.01
N ASN A 342 3.01 -24.93 38.09
CA ASN A 342 2.82 -26.19 38.78
C ASN A 342 2.32 -25.84 40.18
N LYS A 343 1.01 -25.92 40.38
CA LYS A 343 0.46 -26.13 41.72
C LYS A 343 0.84 -27.57 42.08
N ALA A 344 1.95 -27.69 42.80
CA ALA A 344 2.30 -28.91 43.53
C ALA A 344 1.35 -29.06 44.72
#